data_AF-A0A6I9W2A5-F1
#
_entry.id   AF-A0A6I9W2A5-F1
#
_cell.length_a   1.000
_cell.length_b   1.000
_cell.length_c   1.000
_cell.angle_alpha   90.00
_cell.angle_beta   90.00
_cell.angle_gamma   90.00
#
_symmetry.space_group_name_H-M   'P 1'
#
loop_
_entity.id
_entity.type
_entity.pdbx_description
1 polymer ?
#
loop_
_entity_poly.entity_id
_entity_poly.type
_entity_poly.pdbx_seq_one_letter_code
_entity_poly.pdbx_strand_id
1 'polypeptide(L)'
;MMDLDPPEFLSKDEEIQYWMDLANQLLQRKDDVERELEEFQENSQMLEKELETSLEQAEKTNRELRQRNTRLATEVEQLRTRLDQQSADCAMFQGKAQDLQQQHEHLLKYIRELEQKNDDLERAHRINRVTEEEIEAKFNLAIEKNALLESELDEKEGLKVIVQRLMDEVRDLKQEIQVHERHHADNNKSAERVRNSIVDSNKLQAELESNSPASQIVPPTIPPNNTTTSPIKIGHGMVGGVIGNNNNNNMSQPLPPCTRILAMNMIGDLMRKVGLDRWVCMGCRRIKCTCPSGQITNTTSSTRLSAAQTRASTQCIRQQPRPTACRSSS
;
A
#
# COMPACT_ATOMS: atom_id res chain seq x y z
N MET A 1 -99.73 44.80 26.94
CA MET A 1 -101.01 45.28 26.38
C MET A 1 -101.03 46.78 26.56
N MET A 2 -101.25 47.56 25.50
CA MET A 2 -101.53 48.99 25.66
C MET A 2 -103.05 49.12 25.72
N ASP A 3 -103.57 49.26 26.92
CA ASP A 3 -104.97 49.64 27.11
C ASP A 3 -105.07 51.13 26.79
N LEU A 4 -105.50 51.41 25.55
CA LEU A 4 -105.80 52.74 25.05
C LEU A 4 -107.32 52.91 25.08
N ASP A 5 -107.80 53.87 25.87
CA ASP A 5 -109.22 54.22 25.86
C ASP A 5 -109.66 54.64 24.44
N PRO A 6 -110.87 54.27 23.98
CA PRO A 6 -111.36 54.66 22.66
C PRO A 6 -111.40 56.19 22.51
N PRO A 7 -111.00 56.76 21.37
CA PRO A 7 -111.18 58.18 21.10
C PRO A 7 -112.67 58.57 21.13
N GLU A 8 -112.98 59.79 21.57
CA GLU A 8 -114.31 60.37 21.39
C GLU A 8 -114.45 60.87 19.94
N PHE A 9 -115.46 60.36 19.22
CA PHE A 9 -115.71 60.68 17.81
C PHE A 9 -116.87 61.69 17.64
N LEU A 10 -116.74 62.63 16.71
CA LEU A 10 -117.75 63.66 16.43
C LEU A 10 -118.84 63.17 15.47
N SER A 11 -118.57 62.11 14.69
CA SER A 11 -119.53 61.40 13.85
C SER A 11 -119.22 59.90 13.82
N LYS A 12 -120.24 59.08 13.52
CA LYS A 12 -120.05 57.65 13.23
C LYS A 12 -119.17 57.41 11.99
N ASP A 13 -119.18 58.33 11.03
CA ASP A 13 -118.33 58.22 9.85
C ASP A 13 -116.85 58.43 10.19
N GLU A 14 -116.57 59.26 11.20
CA GLU A 14 -115.21 59.51 11.74
C GLU A 14 -114.72 58.33 12.59
N GLU A 15 -115.61 57.72 13.38
CA GLU A 15 -115.37 56.44 14.06
C GLU A 15 -115.01 55.33 13.06
N ILE A 16 -115.82 55.16 12.00
CA ILE A 16 -115.58 54.16 10.95
C ILE A 16 -114.24 54.43 10.24
N GLN A 17 -113.94 55.68 9.88
CA GLN A 17 -112.69 56.04 9.21
C GLN A 17 -111.48 55.77 10.12
N TYR A 18 -111.54 56.12 11.41
CA TYR A 18 -110.48 55.83 12.38
C TYR A 18 -110.20 54.33 12.50
N TRP A 19 -111.24 53.51 12.65
CA TRP A 19 -111.05 52.05 12.74
C TRP A 19 -110.56 51.43 11.42
N MET A 20 -110.95 51.98 10.27
CA MET A 20 -110.41 51.58 8.96
C MET A 20 -108.93 51.94 8.82
N ASP A 21 -108.52 53.16 9.15
CA ASP A 21 -107.12 53.58 9.06
C ASP A 21 -106.22 52.88 10.09
N LEU A 22 -106.73 52.61 11.29
CA LEU A 22 -106.03 51.78 12.27
C LEU A 22 -105.89 50.33 11.80
N ALA A 23 -106.93 49.74 11.20
CA ALA A 23 -106.85 48.39 10.62
C ALA A 23 -105.85 48.33 9.45
N ASN A 24 -105.85 49.33 8.56
CA ASN A 24 -104.87 49.47 7.48
C ASN A 24 -103.44 49.59 8.02
N GLN A 25 -103.22 50.41 9.06
CA GLN A 25 -101.91 50.60 9.68
C GLN A 25 -101.43 49.34 10.43
N LEU A 26 -102.33 48.57 11.06
CA LEU A 26 -102.01 47.29 11.69
C LEU A 26 -101.68 46.22 10.65
N LEU A 27 -102.43 46.16 9.54
CA LEU A 27 -102.14 45.27 8.42
C LEU A 27 -100.77 45.59 7.80
N GLN A 28 -100.49 46.86 7.52
CA GLN A 28 -99.19 47.26 6.99
C GLN A 28 -98.05 46.89 7.96
N ARG A 29 -98.17 47.18 9.27
CA ARG A 29 -97.13 46.78 10.24
C ARG A 29 -96.92 45.27 10.28
N LYS A 30 -97.99 44.48 10.16
CA LYS A 30 -97.91 43.01 10.05
C LYS A 30 -97.16 42.62 8.77
N ASP A 31 -97.51 43.18 7.62
CA ASP A 31 -96.90 42.86 6.31
C ASP A 31 -95.44 43.34 6.18
N ASP A 32 -95.06 44.40 6.91
CA ASP A 32 -93.66 44.85 7.01
C ASP A 32 -92.85 43.94 7.98
N VAL A 33 -93.41 43.55 9.14
CA VAL A 33 -92.75 42.64 10.09
C VAL A 33 -92.62 41.21 9.54
N GLU A 34 -93.59 40.72 8.77
CA GLU A 34 -93.46 39.42 8.07
C GLU A 34 -92.30 39.46 7.05
N ARG A 35 -92.12 40.57 6.33
CA ARG A 35 -91.01 40.74 5.38
C ARG A 35 -89.66 40.84 6.08
N GLU A 36 -89.55 41.59 7.18
CA GLU A 36 -88.34 41.63 8.01
C GLU A 36 -87.98 40.24 8.55
N LEU A 37 -88.99 39.42 8.89
CA LEU A 37 -88.80 38.04 9.35
C LEU A 37 -88.38 37.09 8.21
N GLU A 38 -88.91 37.25 7.00
CA GLU A 38 -88.47 36.51 5.81
C GLU A 38 -87.01 36.86 5.44
N GLU A 39 -86.69 38.16 5.35
CA GLU A 39 -85.31 38.64 5.09
C GLU A 39 -84.32 38.13 6.15
N PHE A 40 -84.72 38.13 7.44
CA PHE A 40 -83.89 37.58 8.52
C PHE A 40 -83.67 36.06 8.39
N GLN A 41 -84.69 35.30 7.98
CA GLN A 41 -84.58 33.86 7.74
C GLN A 41 -83.68 33.54 6.55
N GLU A 42 -83.83 34.25 5.42
CA GLU A 42 -82.97 34.07 4.25
C GLU A 42 -81.50 34.42 4.55
N ASN A 43 -81.26 35.55 5.22
CA ASN A 43 -79.92 35.96 5.62
C ASN A 43 -79.28 34.97 6.63
N SER A 44 -80.05 34.45 7.59
CA SER A 44 -79.58 33.42 8.51
C SER A 44 -79.19 32.13 7.77
N GLN A 45 -80.03 31.66 6.85
CA GLN A 45 -79.74 30.47 6.05
C GLN A 45 -78.58 30.67 5.06
N MET A 46 -78.32 31.92 4.62
CA MET A 46 -77.14 32.25 3.82
C MET A 46 -75.86 32.17 4.66
N LEU A 47 -75.86 32.78 5.85
CA LEU A 47 -74.74 32.73 6.79
C LEU A 47 -74.43 31.30 7.26
N GLU A 48 -75.44 30.47 7.50
CA GLU A 48 -75.27 29.05 7.81
C GLU A 48 -74.49 28.32 6.70
N LYS A 49 -74.87 28.50 5.42
CA LYS A 49 -74.16 27.89 4.28
C LYS A 49 -72.74 28.40 4.12
N GLU A 50 -72.48 29.67 4.41
CA GLU A 50 -71.11 30.22 4.41
C GLU A 50 -70.24 29.60 5.52
N LEU A 51 -70.82 29.40 6.72
CA LEU A 51 -70.15 28.73 7.83
C LEU A 51 -69.92 27.24 7.55
N GLU A 52 -70.90 26.53 6.99
CA GLU A 52 -70.78 25.13 6.58
C GLU A 52 -69.68 24.94 5.52
N THR A 53 -69.72 25.72 4.43
CA THR A 53 -68.72 25.61 3.36
C THR A 53 -67.31 26.04 3.80
N SER A 54 -67.19 26.95 4.77
CA SER A 54 -65.94 27.29 5.44
C SER A 54 -65.42 26.14 6.32
N LEU A 55 -66.32 25.51 7.09
CA LEU A 55 -66.02 24.35 7.93
C LEU A 55 -65.58 23.14 7.10
N GLU A 56 -66.25 22.84 5.99
CA GLU A 56 -65.85 21.77 5.07
C GLU A 56 -64.44 21.99 4.49
N GLN A 57 -64.10 23.24 4.13
CA GLN A 57 -62.75 23.59 3.65
C GLN A 57 -61.69 23.45 4.74
N ALA A 58 -61.99 23.87 5.97
CA ALA A 58 -61.11 23.69 7.13
C ALA A 58 -60.92 22.20 7.46
N GLU A 59 -61.98 21.40 7.43
CA GLU A 59 -61.93 19.94 7.59
C GLU A 59 -61.10 19.26 6.49
N LYS A 60 -61.36 19.59 5.22
CA LYS A 60 -60.63 19.04 4.08
C LYS A 60 -59.14 19.32 4.17
N THR A 61 -58.75 20.57 4.42
CA THR A 61 -57.33 20.93 4.57
C THR A 61 -56.70 20.25 5.80
N ASN A 62 -57.43 20.08 6.90
CA ASN A 62 -56.96 19.32 8.06
C ASN A 62 -56.74 17.82 7.73
N ARG A 63 -57.67 17.19 7.01
CA ARG A 63 -57.55 15.81 6.51
C ARG A 63 -56.35 15.64 5.57
N GLU A 64 -56.12 16.58 4.65
CA GLU A 64 -54.96 16.59 3.75
C GLU A 64 -53.62 16.79 4.49
N LEU A 65 -53.57 17.72 5.45
CA LEU A 65 -52.39 17.94 6.30
C LEU A 65 -52.06 16.71 7.17
N ARG A 66 -53.08 16.05 7.74
CA ARG A 66 -52.91 14.78 8.48
C ARG A 66 -52.31 13.70 7.57
N GLN A 67 -52.86 13.48 6.38
CA GLN A 67 -52.29 12.51 5.42
C GLN A 67 -50.85 12.85 5.04
N ARG A 68 -50.53 14.13 4.83
CA ARG A 68 -49.16 14.57 4.51
C ARG A 68 -48.20 14.33 5.69
N ASN A 69 -48.65 14.57 6.91
CA ASN A 69 -47.88 14.29 8.13
C ASN A 69 -47.59 12.79 8.26
N THR A 70 -48.59 11.92 8.10
CA THR A 70 -48.39 10.45 8.12
C THR A 70 -47.39 9.98 7.06
N ARG A 71 -47.46 10.49 5.83
CA ARG A 71 -46.50 10.15 4.76
C ARG A 71 -45.08 10.58 5.13
N LEU A 72 -44.89 11.82 5.60
CA LEU A 72 -43.59 12.33 6.05
C LEU A 72 -43.04 11.53 7.25
N ALA A 73 -43.89 11.12 8.20
CA ALA A 73 -43.47 10.26 9.30
C ALA A 73 -42.96 8.89 8.81
N THR A 74 -43.64 8.26 7.85
CA THR A 74 -43.16 7.00 7.25
C THR A 74 -41.89 7.17 6.41
N GLU A 75 -41.68 8.32 5.78
CA GLU A 75 -40.46 8.64 5.04
C GLU A 75 -39.27 8.86 5.98
N VAL A 76 -39.46 9.62 7.06
CA VAL A 76 -38.45 9.82 8.12
C VAL A 76 -38.02 8.49 8.73
N GLU A 77 -38.96 7.58 9.00
CA GLU A 77 -38.63 6.28 9.59
C GLU A 77 -37.86 5.37 8.59
N GLN A 78 -38.27 5.35 7.32
CA GLN A 78 -37.50 4.65 6.27
C GLN A 78 -36.08 5.22 6.09
N LEU A 79 -35.90 6.53 6.25
CA LEU A 79 -34.59 7.18 6.18
C LEU A 79 -33.72 6.85 7.41
N ARG A 80 -34.32 6.73 8.61
CA ARG A 80 -33.63 6.23 9.82
C ARG A 80 -33.13 4.81 9.64
N THR A 81 -34.01 3.86 9.29
CA THR A 81 -33.62 2.45 9.10
C THR A 81 -32.51 2.31 8.04
N ARG A 82 -32.51 3.14 6.99
CA ARG A 82 -31.43 3.17 5.99
C ARG A 82 -30.12 3.75 6.55
N LEU A 83 -30.18 4.79 7.37
CA LEU A 83 -29.01 5.37 8.04
C LEU A 83 -28.39 4.39 9.05
N ASP A 84 -29.23 3.68 9.81
CA ASP A 84 -28.79 2.68 10.79
C ASP A 84 -28.11 1.49 10.08
N GLN A 85 -28.71 0.98 8.99
CA GLN A 85 -28.09 -0.04 8.15
C GLN A 85 -26.76 0.43 7.55
N GLN A 86 -26.71 1.64 6.98
CA GLN A 86 -25.47 2.22 6.45
C GLN A 86 -24.39 2.38 7.55
N SER A 87 -24.79 2.71 8.78
CA SER A 87 -23.87 2.84 9.92
C SER A 87 -23.30 1.48 10.34
N ALA A 88 -24.14 0.44 10.38
CA ALA A 88 -23.71 -0.94 10.63
C ALA A 88 -22.78 -1.46 9.52
N ASP A 89 -23.10 -1.18 8.25
CA ASP A 89 -22.26 -1.54 7.10
C ASP A 89 -20.90 -0.81 7.17
N CYS A 90 -20.88 0.48 7.48
CA CYS A 90 -19.64 1.24 7.68
C CYS A 90 -18.76 0.65 8.79
N ALA A 91 -19.35 0.30 9.94
CA ALA A 91 -18.63 -0.35 11.03
C ALA A 91 -18.07 -1.73 10.63
N MET A 92 -18.84 -2.51 9.87
CA MET A 92 -18.42 -3.82 9.34
C MET A 92 -17.24 -3.69 8.36
N PHE A 93 -17.27 -2.71 7.46
CA PHE A 93 -16.16 -2.45 6.53
C PHE A 93 -14.93 -1.87 7.25
N GLN A 94 -15.12 -1.03 8.26
CA GLN A 94 -14.03 -0.49 9.09
C GLN A 94 -13.31 -1.60 9.86
N GLY A 95 -14.04 -2.55 10.47
CA GLY A 95 -13.45 -3.72 11.11
C GLY A 95 -12.62 -4.57 10.13
N LYS A 96 -13.20 -4.93 8.97
CA LYS A 96 -12.49 -5.67 7.91
C LYS A 96 -11.23 -4.96 7.41
N ALA A 97 -11.24 -3.62 7.34
CA ALA A 97 -10.07 -2.84 6.98
C ALA A 97 -8.97 -2.89 8.06
N GLN A 98 -9.34 -2.87 9.34
CA GLN A 98 -8.41 -3.04 10.46
C GLN A 98 -7.84 -4.46 10.52
N ASP A 99 -8.65 -5.49 10.27
CA ASP A 99 -8.20 -6.90 10.19
C ASP A 99 -7.18 -7.09 9.06
N LEU A 100 -7.46 -6.57 7.87
CA LEU A 100 -6.55 -6.62 6.73
C LEU A 100 -5.25 -5.84 6.97
N GLN A 101 -5.31 -4.70 7.67
CA GLN A 101 -4.11 -3.96 8.08
C GLN A 101 -3.26 -4.80 9.06
N GLN A 102 -3.87 -5.41 10.08
CA GLN A 102 -3.16 -6.27 11.04
C GLN A 102 -2.53 -7.50 10.35
N GLN A 103 -3.23 -8.14 9.42
CA GLN A 103 -2.69 -9.24 8.61
C GLN A 103 -1.50 -8.78 7.75
N HIS A 104 -1.59 -7.62 7.10
CA HIS A 104 -0.49 -7.04 6.33
C HIS A 104 0.73 -6.71 7.22
N GLU A 105 0.52 -6.12 8.40
CA GLU A 105 1.59 -5.85 9.37
C GLU A 105 2.22 -7.14 9.94
N HIS A 106 1.45 -8.20 10.11
CA HIS A 106 1.95 -9.52 10.50
C HIS A 106 2.80 -10.16 9.38
N LEU A 107 2.30 -10.15 8.14
CA LEU A 107 3.04 -10.65 6.98
C LEU A 107 4.34 -9.88 6.74
N LEU A 108 4.36 -8.55 6.93
CA LEU A 108 5.59 -7.76 6.84
C LEU A 108 6.62 -8.09 7.94
N LYS A 109 6.19 -8.54 9.13
CA LYS A 109 7.09 -9.05 10.17
C LYS A 109 7.62 -10.43 9.77
N TYR A 110 6.73 -11.32 9.36
CA TYR A 110 7.07 -12.68 8.94
C TYR A 110 8.03 -12.74 7.73
N ILE A 111 7.85 -11.85 6.75
CA ILE A 111 8.80 -11.70 5.61
C ILE A 111 10.20 -11.37 6.13
N ARG A 112 10.35 -10.41 7.04
CA ARG A 112 11.67 -10.05 7.63
C ARG A 112 12.29 -11.19 8.43
N GLU A 113 11.48 -11.97 9.12
CA GLU A 113 11.96 -13.18 9.80
C GLU A 113 12.43 -14.26 8.81
N LEU A 114 11.82 -14.38 7.63
CA LEU A 114 12.27 -15.29 6.58
C LEU A 114 13.54 -14.77 5.88
N GLU A 115 13.63 -13.46 5.62
CA GLU A 115 14.82 -12.78 5.11
C GLU A 115 16.02 -13.03 6.04
N GLN A 116 15.86 -12.78 7.35
CA GLN A 116 16.90 -13.06 8.35
C GLN A 116 17.29 -14.55 8.40
N LYS A 117 16.32 -15.47 8.37
CA LYS A 117 16.59 -16.92 8.35
C LYS A 117 17.35 -17.34 7.08
N ASN A 118 17.10 -16.69 5.94
CA ASN A 118 17.88 -16.90 4.71
C ASN A 118 19.31 -16.38 4.83
N ASP A 119 19.52 -15.16 5.34
CA ASP A 119 20.85 -14.59 5.58
C ASP A 119 21.70 -15.47 6.52
N ASP A 120 21.08 -16.04 7.56
CA ASP A 120 21.71 -16.95 8.50
C ASP A 120 22.02 -18.32 7.86
N LEU A 121 21.13 -18.87 7.03
CA LEU A 121 21.36 -20.10 6.24
C LEU A 121 22.48 -19.93 5.21
N GLU A 122 22.52 -18.80 4.49
CA GLU A 122 23.61 -18.50 3.57
C GLU A 122 24.95 -18.32 4.30
N ARG A 123 24.94 -17.73 5.50
CA ARG A 123 26.16 -17.62 6.32
C ARG A 123 26.64 -19.01 6.75
N ALA A 124 25.74 -19.90 7.18
CA ALA A 124 26.07 -21.29 7.48
C ALA A 124 26.61 -22.03 6.24
N HIS A 125 26.00 -21.86 5.07
CA HIS A 125 26.50 -22.45 3.82
C HIS A 125 27.91 -21.96 3.45
N ARG A 126 28.18 -20.66 3.61
CA ARG A 126 29.52 -20.09 3.36
C ARG A 126 30.57 -20.66 4.32
N ILE A 127 30.22 -20.82 5.61
CA ILE A 127 31.12 -21.45 6.61
C ILE A 127 31.35 -22.93 6.26
N ASN A 128 30.29 -23.69 6.02
CA ASN A 128 30.37 -25.13 5.70
C ASN A 128 31.27 -25.38 4.49
N ARG A 129 31.11 -24.59 3.41
CA ARG A 129 31.94 -24.68 2.21
C ARG A 129 33.43 -24.46 2.52
N VAL A 130 33.78 -23.46 3.33
CA VAL A 130 35.19 -23.23 3.71
C VAL A 130 35.71 -24.40 4.56
N THR A 131 34.91 -24.97 5.45
CA THR A 131 35.33 -26.16 6.22
C THR A 131 35.46 -27.43 5.36
N GLU A 132 34.68 -27.53 4.27
CA GLU A 132 34.79 -28.60 3.27
C GLU A 132 36.09 -28.46 2.46
N GLU A 133 36.35 -27.28 1.89
CA GLU A 133 37.60 -26.93 1.20
C GLU A 133 38.84 -27.14 2.10
N GLU A 134 38.74 -26.82 3.39
CA GLU A 134 39.77 -27.11 4.41
C GLU A 134 39.99 -28.62 4.66
N ILE A 135 38.95 -29.45 4.59
CA ILE A 135 39.04 -30.90 4.80
C ILE A 135 39.62 -31.57 3.56
N GLU A 136 39.21 -31.15 2.35
CA GLU A 136 39.81 -31.59 1.09
C GLU A 136 41.32 -31.31 1.06
N ALA A 137 41.75 -30.09 1.43
CA ALA A 137 43.17 -29.73 1.50
C ALA A 137 43.97 -30.63 2.48
N LYS A 138 43.39 -30.95 3.65
CA LYS A 138 44.01 -31.86 4.64
C LYS A 138 44.07 -33.30 4.13
N PHE A 139 43.07 -33.75 3.36
CA PHE A 139 43.03 -35.08 2.76
C PHE A 139 44.06 -35.22 1.62
N ASN A 140 44.17 -34.21 0.75
CA ASN A 140 45.18 -34.17 -0.32
C ASN A 140 46.61 -34.23 0.24
N LEU A 141 46.91 -33.44 1.28
CA LEU A 141 48.20 -33.50 1.99
C LEU A 141 48.48 -34.88 2.62
N ALA A 142 47.45 -35.58 3.08
CA ALA A 142 47.59 -36.95 3.59
C ALA A 142 47.86 -37.97 2.47
N ILE A 143 47.26 -37.79 1.27
CA ILE A 143 47.57 -38.59 0.08
C ILE A 143 49.02 -38.36 -0.37
N GLU A 144 49.45 -37.10 -0.50
CA GLU A 144 50.83 -36.74 -0.87
C GLU A 144 51.84 -37.38 0.09
N LYS A 145 51.58 -37.29 1.40
CA LYS A 145 52.43 -37.93 2.41
C LYS A 145 52.45 -39.46 2.31
N ASN A 146 51.31 -40.10 2.05
CA ASN A 146 51.26 -41.55 1.88
C ASN A 146 52.04 -42.00 0.64
N ALA A 147 51.89 -41.31 -0.49
CA ALA A 147 52.64 -41.61 -1.72
C ALA A 147 54.17 -41.47 -1.54
N LEU A 148 54.62 -40.48 -0.75
CA LEU A 148 56.03 -40.37 -0.36
C LEU A 148 56.49 -41.55 0.52
N LEU A 149 55.69 -41.95 1.52
CA LEU A 149 56.00 -43.09 2.39
C LEU A 149 55.96 -44.44 1.63
N GLU A 150 55.11 -44.58 0.61
CA GLU A 150 55.10 -45.73 -0.29
C GLU A 150 56.40 -45.78 -1.11
N SER A 151 56.87 -44.64 -1.66
CA SER A 151 58.17 -44.55 -2.34
C SER A 151 59.35 -44.86 -1.41
N GLU A 152 59.34 -44.38 -0.17
CA GLU A 152 60.38 -44.70 0.84
C GLU A 152 60.40 -46.20 1.20
N LEU A 153 59.24 -46.88 1.15
CA LEU A 153 59.14 -48.32 1.38
C LEU A 153 59.64 -49.13 0.17
N ASP A 154 59.34 -48.70 -1.05
CA ASP A 154 59.82 -49.33 -2.28
C ASP A 154 61.34 -49.18 -2.46
N GLU A 155 61.90 -47.99 -2.20
CA GLU A 155 63.37 -47.79 -2.17
C GLU A 155 64.05 -48.70 -1.14
N LYS A 156 63.44 -48.81 0.05
CA LYS A 156 63.92 -49.69 1.12
C LYS A 156 63.84 -51.17 0.76
N GLU A 157 62.83 -51.61 0.00
CA GLU A 157 62.74 -52.99 -0.50
C GLU A 157 63.79 -53.25 -1.59
N GLY A 158 63.97 -52.31 -2.52
CA GLY A 158 65.05 -52.36 -3.52
C GLY A 158 66.44 -52.48 -2.88
N LEU A 159 66.70 -51.71 -1.81
CA LEU A 159 67.94 -51.81 -1.03
C LEU A 159 68.09 -53.17 -0.33
N LYS A 160 67.02 -53.79 0.19
CA LYS A 160 67.10 -55.17 0.73
C LYS A 160 67.50 -56.17 -0.35
N VAL A 161 66.92 -56.07 -1.55
CA VAL A 161 67.26 -56.96 -2.68
C VAL A 161 68.73 -56.82 -3.07
N ILE A 162 69.25 -55.58 -3.11
CA ILE A 162 70.67 -55.32 -3.36
C ILE A 162 71.55 -55.90 -2.23
N VAL A 163 71.19 -55.69 -0.96
CA VAL A 163 71.94 -56.25 0.19
C VAL A 163 71.92 -57.78 0.18
N GLN A 164 70.78 -58.41 -0.09
CA GLN A 164 70.68 -59.87 -0.19
C GLN A 164 71.58 -60.41 -1.31
N ARG A 165 71.54 -59.78 -2.49
CA ARG A 165 72.43 -60.13 -3.61
C ARG A 165 73.90 -59.98 -3.24
N LEU A 166 74.30 -58.89 -2.60
CA LEU A 166 75.69 -58.69 -2.13
C LEU A 166 76.09 -59.70 -1.05
N MET A 167 75.17 -60.13 -0.19
CA MET A 167 75.41 -61.22 0.77
C MET A 167 75.62 -62.56 0.08
N ASP A 168 74.94 -62.82 -1.03
CA ASP A 168 75.13 -64.03 -1.85
C ASP A 168 76.42 -63.97 -2.68
N GLU A 169 76.75 -62.83 -3.28
CA GLU A 169 78.05 -62.63 -3.95
C GLU A 169 79.23 -62.80 -2.93
N VAL A 170 79.08 -62.30 -1.69
CA VAL A 170 80.05 -62.55 -0.60
C VAL A 170 80.06 -64.01 -0.12
N ARG A 171 78.94 -64.73 -0.20
CA ARG A 171 78.83 -66.16 0.12
C ARG A 171 79.56 -67.00 -0.93
N ASP A 172 79.44 -66.64 -2.19
CA ASP A 172 80.06 -67.35 -3.32
C ASP A 172 81.56 -67.07 -3.39
N LEU A 173 82.00 -65.80 -3.25
CA LEU A 173 83.43 -65.46 -3.12
C LEU A 173 84.10 -66.17 -1.93
N LYS A 174 83.39 -66.39 -0.82
CA LYS A 174 83.91 -67.20 0.31
C LYS A 174 84.02 -68.69 -0.01
N GLN A 175 83.12 -69.23 -0.82
CA GLN A 175 83.22 -70.61 -1.32
C GLN A 175 84.39 -70.74 -2.31
N GLU A 176 84.57 -69.78 -3.22
CA GLU A 176 85.72 -69.72 -4.13
C GLU A 176 87.05 -69.67 -3.36
N ILE A 177 87.17 -68.78 -2.36
CA ILE A 177 88.36 -68.73 -1.48
C ILE A 177 88.58 -70.07 -0.79
N GLN A 178 87.54 -70.68 -0.19
CA GLN A 178 87.69 -71.97 0.50
C GLN A 178 88.08 -73.12 -0.45
N VAL A 179 87.58 -73.12 -1.68
CA VAL A 179 87.99 -74.07 -2.73
C VAL A 179 89.45 -73.80 -3.12
N HIS A 180 89.85 -72.54 -3.26
CA HIS A 180 91.21 -72.16 -3.60
C HIS A 180 92.22 -72.51 -2.48
N GLU A 181 91.84 -72.37 -1.22
CA GLU A 181 92.60 -72.82 -0.04
C GLU A 181 92.80 -74.34 -0.04
N ARG A 182 91.77 -75.14 -0.34
CA ARG A 182 91.87 -76.60 -0.45
C ARG A 182 92.83 -77.01 -1.57
N HIS A 183 92.70 -76.40 -2.76
CA HIS A 183 93.65 -76.64 -3.85
C HIS A 183 95.08 -76.16 -3.55
N HIS A 184 95.25 -75.14 -2.70
CA HIS A 184 96.56 -74.68 -2.26
C HIS A 184 97.17 -75.59 -1.18
N ALA A 185 96.36 -76.23 -0.33
CA ALA A 185 96.81 -77.19 0.67
C ALA A 185 97.42 -78.46 0.05
N ASP A 186 96.83 -78.98 -1.03
CA ASP A 186 97.37 -80.14 -1.76
C ASP A 186 98.63 -79.80 -2.59
N ASN A 187 98.82 -78.54 -2.99
CA ASN A 187 99.87 -78.14 -3.92
C ASN A 187 101.02 -77.32 -3.30
N ASN A 188 100.94 -76.92 -2.03
CA ASN A 188 101.96 -76.07 -1.40
C ASN A 188 102.55 -76.65 -0.11
N LYS A 189 103.30 -77.74 -0.28
CA LYS A 189 104.20 -78.32 0.75
C LYS A 189 105.65 -77.81 0.61
N SER A 190 105.84 -76.61 0.01
CA SER A 190 107.14 -76.10 -0.44
C SER A 190 107.27 -74.58 -0.40
N ALA A 191 108.22 -74.07 0.40
CA ALA A 191 108.72 -72.69 0.37
C ALA A 191 107.81 -71.56 0.92
N GLU A 192 107.39 -71.73 2.18
CA GLU A 192 107.65 -70.74 3.24
C GLU A 192 108.87 -69.82 2.92
N ARG A 193 108.65 -68.51 2.66
CA ARG A 193 109.48 -67.35 3.13
C ARG A 193 109.14 -66.00 2.47
N VAL A 194 108.49 -65.14 3.25
CA VAL A 194 108.81 -63.71 3.49
C VAL A 194 109.54 -62.92 2.37
N ARG A 195 108.82 -61.97 1.74
CA ARG A 195 109.28 -60.57 1.63
C ARG A 195 108.21 -59.54 1.22
N ASN A 196 108.08 -58.52 2.06
CA ASN A 196 107.85 -57.09 1.81
C ASN A 196 107.03 -56.62 0.59
N SER A 197 106.02 -55.78 0.88
CA SER A 197 106.08 -54.38 0.43
C SER A 197 105.46 -53.42 1.46
N ILE A 198 105.96 -52.19 1.48
CA ILE A 198 105.42 -51.00 2.16
C ILE A 198 105.03 -49.98 1.05
N VAL A 199 104.50 -48.80 1.43
CA VAL A 199 103.96 -47.71 0.57
C VAL A 199 102.51 -48.02 0.16
N ASP A 200 101.45 -47.37 0.67
CA ASP A 200 101.13 -45.96 0.99
C ASP A 200 100.62 -45.15 -0.24
N SER A 201 99.44 -44.53 -0.10
CA SER A 201 98.85 -43.55 -1.04
C SER A 201 97.56 -42.94 -0.51
N ASN A 202 97.36 -41.64 -0.79
CA ASN A 202 96.16 -40.82 -0.52
C ASN A 202 95.87 -40.60 0.97
N LYS A 203 96.06 -39.43 1.58
CA LYS A 203 96.14 -38.04 1.08
C LYS A 203 94.97 -37.61 0.19
N LEU A 204 93.96 -37.00 0.81
CA LEU A 204 93.39 -35.74 0.33
C LEU A 204 93.08 -34.84 1.52
N GLN A 205 93.04 -33.52 1.28
CA GLN A 205 93.07 -32.48 2.30
C GLN A 205 92.09 -31.37 1.90
N ALA A 206 91.18 -31.00 2.79
CA ALA A 206 90.31 -29.84 2.65
C ALA A 206 89.82 -29.35 4.03
N GLU A 207 90.57 -28.43 4.62
CA GLU A 207 90.02 -27.51 5.61
C GLU A 207 89.17 -26.46 4.87
N LEU A 208 88.04 -26.04 5.44
CA LEU A 208 87.88 -24.63 5.85
C LEU A 208 86.58 -24.39 6.63
N GLU A 209 86.69 -23.59 7.68
CA GLU A 209 85.57 -22.86 8.28
C GLU A 209 85.27 -21.61 7.44
N SER A 210 84.02 -21.12 7.43
CA SER A 210 83.76 -19.70 7.17
C SER A 210 82.41 -19.24 7.74
N ASN A 211 82.32 -17.94 8.00
CA ASN A 211 81.19 -17.28 8.64
C ASN A 211 80.25 -16.60 7.63
N SER A 212 79.11 -16.12 8.13
CA SER A 212 78.19 -15.11 7.55
C SER A 212 78.92 -13.80 7.10
N PRO A 213 78.31 -12.79 6.41
CA PRO A 213 76.86 -12.57 6.20
C PRO A 213 76.38 -11.89 4.85
N ALA A 214 75.06 -11.76 4.69
CA ALA A 214 74.25 -10.64 4.14
C ALA A 214 74.48 -9.93 2.75
N SER A 215 73.35 -9.70 2.06
CA SER A 215 72.90 -8.46 1.35
C SER A 215 72.86 -8.29 -0.20
N GLN A 216 71.61 -8.37 -0.73
CA GLN A 216 70.86 -7.34 -1.51
C GLN A 216 71.12 -7.02 -3.02
N ILE A 217 70.12 -6.29 -3.58
CA ILE A 217 69.97 -5.54 -4.86
C ILE A 217 69.21 -6.32 -5.98
N VAL A 218 67.94 -6.09 -6.35
CA VAL A 218 66.99 -4.91 -6.44
C VAL A 218 67.24 -4.05 -7.70
N PRO A 219 66.24 -3.51 -8.46
CA PRO A 219 64.76 -3.46 -8.34
C PRO A 219 64.08 -4.44 -9.35
N PRO A 220 62.86 -4.25 -9.96
CA PRO A 220 61.72 -3.32 -9.79
C PRO A 220 60.32 -4.07 -9.69
N THR A 221 59.08 -3.59 -9.94
CA THR A 221 58.50 -2.32 -10.48
C THR A 221 57.01 -2.12 -10.06
N ILE A 222 56.62 -0.89 -9.69
CA ILE A 222 55.36 -0.14 -10.00
C ILE A 222 53.94 -0.67 -9.56
N PRO A 223 52.99 0.22 -9.15
CA PRO A 223 52.45 0.19 -7.76
C PRO A 223 50.87 0.37 -7.75
N PRO A 224 50.11 0.93 -6.75
CA PRO A 224 50.44 1.74 -5.55
C PRO A 224 49.80 1.38 -4.18
N ASN A 225 50.27 2.11 -3.16
CA ASN A 225 49.78 2.20 -1.78
C ASN A 225 48.55 3.17 -1.69
N ASN A 226 48.00 3.66 -0.55
CA ASN A 226 48.45 3.74 0.86
C ASN A 226 47.28 3.90 1.87
N THR A 227 47.62 3.88 3.16
CA THR A 227 46.74 3.90 4.35
C THR A 227 46.42 5.32 4.87
N THR A 228 45.52 5.38 5.87
CA THR A 228 45.39 6.37 6.98
C THR A 228 44.44 7.57 6.86
N THR A 229 43.58 7.70 7.89
CA THR A 229 42.97 8.91 8.51
C THR A 229 42.65 10.17 7.69
N SER A 230 41.38 10.61 7.78
CA SER A 230 40.88 11.92 7.36
C SER A 230 41.41 13.09 8.23
N PRO A 231 41.49 14.34 7.72
CA PRO A 231 40.36 15.28 7.92
C PRO A 231 40.17 16.45 6.90
N ILE A 232 39.01 17.15 7.01
CA ILE A 232 38.78 18.61 6.80
C ILE A 232 38.49 19.22 5.38
N LYS A 233 37.19 19.58 5.20
CA LYS A 233 36.54 20.85 4.70
C LYS A 233 36.61 21.34 3.22
N ILE A 234 35.61 22.21 2.95
CA ILE A 234 35.32 23.10 1.80
C ILE A 234 34.69 22.40 0.58
N GLY A 235 33.53 22.84 0.04
CA GLY A 235 32.62 23.90 0.49
C GLY A 235 31.48 24.19 -0.52
N HIS A 236 30.37 24.79 -0.02
CA HIS A 236 29.05 24.98 -0.69
C HIS A 236 28.26 23.68 -0.89
N GLY A 237 26.96 23.59 -0.59
CA GLY A 237 26.01 24.50 0.06
C GLY A 237 24.60 23.90 -0.13
N MET A 238 23.76 23.72 0.89
CA MET A 238 23.22 24.71 1.82
C MET A 238 22.86 24.06 3.17
N VAL A 239 22.83 24.83 4.26
CA VAL A 239 22.69 24.31 5.65
C VAL A 239 21.56 25.03 6.39
N GLY A 240 20.86 24.31 7.28
CA GLY A 240 20.17 24.90 8.45
C GLY A 240 18.65 24.70 8.48
N GLY A 241 18.13 24.29 9.63
CA GLY A 241 16.67 24.13 9.85
C GLY A 241 16.29 23.12 10.94
N VAL A 242 16.75 23.32 12.19
CA VAL A 242 16.26 22.58 13.36
C VAL A 242 15.51 23.56 14.28
N ILE A 243 14.49 23.07 14.99
CA ILE A 243 13.54 23.79 15.85
C ILE A 243 12.50 24.64 15.08
N GLY A 244 11.22 24.35 15.30
CA GLY A 244 10.10 25.15 14.80
C GLY A 244 8.76 24.41 14.94
N ASN A 245 7.91 24.83 15.88
CA ASN A 245 6.63 24.21 16.16
C ASN A 245 5.49 24.97 15.44
N ASN A 246 4.57 24.23 14.81
CA ASN A 246 3.21 24.62 14.38
C ASN A 246 2.98 25.70 13.28
N ASN A 247 1.81 25.53 12.66
CA ASN A 247 0.98 26.48 11.92
C ASN A 247 1.42 26.95 10.52
N ASN A 248 0.78 26.34 9.52
CA ASN A 248 0.12 26.98 8.38
C ASN A 248 0.71 28.31 7.85
N ASN A 249 1.41 28.23 6.73
CA ASN A 249 1.03 29.02 5.56
C ASN A 249 1.36 28.29 4.25
N ASN A 250 0.44 28.35 3.29
CA ASN A 250 0.50 27.58 2.05
C ASN A 250 1.18 28.38 0.93
N MET A 251 2.45 28.07 0.64
CA MET A 251 3.06 28.34 -0.66
C MET A 251 4.12 27.26 -0.96
N SER A 252 3.80 26.36 -1.89
CA SER A 252 4.68 25.23 -2.23
C SER A 252 5.82 25.66 -3.17
N GLN A 253 7.06 25.35 -2.79
CA GLN A 253 8.21 25.54 -3.68
C GLN A 253 8.07 24.63 -4.92
N PRO A 254 8.42 25.14 -6.12
CA PRO A 254 8.32 24.36 -7.35
C PRO A 254 9.37 23.25 -7.38
N LEU A 255 8.93 21.99 -7.33
CA LEU A 255 9.79 20.80 -7.37
C LEU A 255 10.78 20.83 -8.56
N PRO A 256 12.04 20.36 -8.38
CA PRO A 256 13.02 20.27 -9.46
C PRO A 256 12.49 19.52 -10.70
N PRO A 257 12.96 19.86 -11.93
CA PRO A 257 12.41 19.29 -13.16
C PRO A 257 12.42 17.75 -13.20
N CYS A 258 13.53 17.13 -12.78
CA CYS A 258 13.66 15.68 -12.70
C CYS A 258 12.64 15.05 -11.73
N THR A 259 12.55 15.55 -10.49
CA THR A 259 11.59 15.10 -9.47
C THR A 259 10.14 15.23 -9.95
N ARG A 260 9.83 16.33 -10.65
CA ARG A 260 8.50 16.60 -11.21
C ARG A 260 8.14 15.62 -12.32
N ILE A 261 9.07 15.29 -13.22
CA ILE A 261 8.86 14.32 -14.30
C ILE A 261 8.70 12.91 -13.73
N LEU A 262 9.55 12.51 -12.77
CA LEU A 262 9.45 11.21 -12.11
C LEU A 262 8.08 11.03 -11.42
N ALA A 263 7.64 12.02 -10.64
CA ALA A 263 6.35 12.00 -9.98
C ALA A 263 5.18 11.92 -10.98
N MET A 264 5.22 12.67 -12.09
CA MET A 264 4.17 12.63 -13.11
C MET A 264 4.09 11.26 -13.81
N ASN A 265 5.22 10.61 -14.09
CA ASN A 265 5.25 9.26 -14.65
C ASN A 265 4.71 8.23 -13.63
N MET A 266 5.16 8.30 -12.38
CA MET A 266 4.73 7.38 -11.32
C MET A 266 3.24 7.51 -10.99
N ILE A 267 2.69 8.73 -11.02
CA ILE A 267 1.24 8.98 -10.90
C ILE A 267 0.49 8.44 -12.13
N GLY A 268 1.03 8.62 -13.35
CA GLY A 268 0.43 8.10 -14.59
C GLY A 268 0.37 6.57 -14.61
N ASP A 269 1.41 5.89 -14.15
CA ASP A 269 1.43 4.43 -14.05
C ASP A 269 0.57 3.90 -12.90
N LEU A 270 0.51 4.61 -11.77
CA LEU A 270 -0.45 4.29 -10.71
C LEU A 270 -1.88 4.40 -11.22
N MET A 271 -2.24 5.50 -11.91
CA MET A 271 -3.56 5.69 -12.51
C MET A 271 -3.94 4.60 -13.51
N ARG A 272 -3.00 4.16 -14.36
CA ARG A 272 -3.19 3.01 -15.26
C ARG A 272 -3.40 1.71 -14.48
N LYS A 273 -2.61 1.47 -13.43
CA LYS A 273 -2.64 0.23 -12.65
C LYS A 273 -3.86 0.09 -11.73
N VAL A 274 -4.59 1.17 -11.46
CA VAL A 274 -5.86 1.17 -10.69
C VAL A 274 -7.11 1.50 -11.51
N GLY A 275 -7.01 1.61 -12.84
CA GLY A 275 -8.17 1.87 -13.72
C GLY A 275 -8.80 3.27 -13.57
N LEU A 276 -8.04 4.26 -13.10
CA LEU A 276 -8.49 5.66 -12.97
C LEU A 276 -8.37 6.44 -14.29
N ASP A 277 -7.69 5.89 -15.29
CA ASP A 277 -7.66 6.39 -16.67
C ASP A 277 -9.07 6.58 -17.24
N ARG A 278 -9.99 5.64 -16.98
CA ARG A 278 -11.40 5.68 -17.41
C ARG A 278 -12.20 6.85 -16.83
N TRP A 279 -11.67 7.54 -15.82
CA TRP A 279 -12.32 8.67 -15.15
C TRP A 279 -11.74 10.03 -15.54
N VAL A 280 -10.58 10.09 -16.20
CA VAL A 280 -9.86 11.32 -16.57
C VAL A 280 -9.81 11.47 -18.09
N CYS A 281 -10.49 12.47 -18.62
CA CYS A 281 -10.51 12.71 -20.07
C CYS A 281 -9.13 13.20 -20.56
N MET A 282 -8.55 12.46 -21.51
CA MET A 282 -7.21 12.74 -22.07
C MET A 282 -7.05 14.13 -22.68
N GLY A 283 -8.12 14.71 -23.24
CA GLY A 283 -8.10 16.06 -23.83
C GLY A 283 -8.08 17.21 -22.81
N CYS A 284 -8.68 17.02 -21.62
CA CYS A 284 -8.87 18.10 -20.63
C CYS A 284 -8.15 17.85 -19.29
N ARG A 285 -7.61 16.63 -19.08
CA ARG A 285 -6.96 16.12 -17.86
C ARG A 285 -7.76 16.31 -16.54
N ARG A 286 -9.09 16.45 -16.62
CA ARG A 286 -9.99 16.53 -15.46
C ARG A 286 -10.78 15.23 -15.26
N ILE A 287 -11.02 14.92 -13.99
CA ILE A 287 -11.91 13.85 -13.54
C ILE A 287 -13.36 14.21 -13.90
N LYS A 288 -14.16 13.26 -14.40
CA LYS A 288 -15.58 13.45 -14.80
C LYS A 288 -15.82 14.60 -15.80
N CYS A 289 -14.97 14.70 -16.83
CA CYS A 289 -15.02 15.77 -17.82
C CYS A 289 -16.06 15.51 -18.93
N THR A 290 -16.96 16.46 -19.19
CA THR A 290 -18.02 16.39 -20.21
C THR A 290 -17.62 17.02 -21.56
N CYS A 291 -16.37 16.84 -22.01
CA CYS A 291 -15.92 17.37 -23.29
C CYS A 291 -16.69 16.72 -24.48
N PRO A 292 -17.24 17.53 -25.41
CA PRO A 292 -17.85 17.01 -26.63
C PRO A 292 -16.77 16.56 -27.62
N SER A 293 -16.26 15.34 -27.44
CA SER A 293 -15.13 14.81 -28.22
C SER A 293 -15.30 13.31 -28.49
N GLY A 294 -16.26 12.99 -29.36
CA GLY A 294 -16.66 11.63 -29.72
C GLY A 294 -16.70 11.38 -31.24
N GLN A 295 -15.82 12.04 -32.00
CA GLN A 295 -15.62 11.76 -33.43
C GLN A 295 -14.14 11.48 -33.72
N ILE A 296 -13.74 10.23 -33.53
CA ILE A 296 -12.67 9.61 -34.33
C ILE A 296 -13.39 8.57 -35.18
N THR A 297 -13.51 8.85 -36.47
CA THR A 297 -14.28 8.03 -37.42
C THR A 297 -13.51 6.77 -37.80
N ASN A 298 -14.14 5.61 -37.66
CA ASN A 298 -13.85 4.43 -38.48
C ASN A 298 -15.17 3.91 -39.04
N THR A 299 -15.17 3.56 -40.33
CA THR A 299 -16.38 3.62 -41.16
C THR A 299 -16.85 2.25 -41.61
N THR A 300 -18.06 1.86 -41.20
CA THR A 300 -18.84 0.81 -41.88
C THR A 300 -20.34 1.08 -41.77
N SER A 301 -21.07 0.80 -42.86
CA SER A 301 -22.52 0.96 -43.02
C SER A 301 -23.32 -0.10 -42.22
N SER A 302 -24.62 0.01 -41.93
CA SER A 302 -25.70 0.48 -42.81
C SER A 302 -27.00 0.92 -42.09
N THR A 303 -27.58 2.02 -42.58
CA THR A 303 -29.01 2.27 -42.86
C THR A 303 -30.11 1.61 -42.02
N ARG A 304 -30.87 2.43 -41.28
CA ARG A 304 -32.35 2.60 -41.45
C ARG A 304 -32.82 3.95 -40.88
N LEU A 305 -33.88 4.51 -41.49
CA LEU A 305 -34.45 5.83 -41.19
C LEU A 305 -35.87 5.69 -40.61
N SER A 306 -36.26 6.61 -39.72
CA SER A 306 -37.64 7.13 -39.63
C SER A 306 -37.69 8.46 -38.85
N ALA A 307 -38.83 9.16 -38.94
CA ALA A 307 -39.12 10.50 -38.40
C ALA A 307 -38.74 10.67 -36.90
N ALA A 308 -38.19 11.79 -36.41
CA ALA A 308 -38.49 13.21 -36.63
C ALA A 308 -39.77 13.72 -35.93
N GLN A 309 -39.59 14.48 -34.84
CA GLN A 309 -40.55 15.49 -34.37
C GLN A 309 -39.87 16.63 -33.60
N THR A 310 -40.56 17.77 -33.51
CA THR A 310 -39.94 19.09 -33.24
C THR A 310 -40.59 19.79 -32.05
N ARG A 311 -39.77 20.29 -31.11
CA ARG A 311 -39.91 21.52 -30.27
C ARG A 311 -38.79 21.47 -29.20
N ALA A 312 -37.84 22.39 -29.09
CA ALA A 312 -37.90 23.85 -28.92
C ALA A 312 -38.27 24.29 -27.48
N SER A 313 -37.29 24.88 -26.78
CA SER A 313 -37.35 25.87 -25.67
C SER A 313 -38.28 25.59 -24.45
N THR A 314 -37.96 25.99 -23.22
CA THR A 314 -37.46 27.33 -22.85
C THR A 314 -36.66 27.34 -21.54
N GLN A 315 -35.74 28.30 -21.47
CA GLN A 315 -34.93 28.70 -20.31
C GLN A 315 -35.77 29.32 -19.18
N CYS A 316 -35.34 29.19 -17.91
CA CYS A 316 -35.81 30.10 -16.86
C CYS A 316 -34.73 30.36 -15.79
N ILE A 317 -34.70 31.59 -15.26
CA ILE A 317 -33.72 32.10 -14.30
C ILE A 317 -34.47 32.88 -13.22
N ARG A 318 -34.22 32.57 -11.93
CA ARG A 318 -34.21 33.52 -10.78
C ARG A 318 -33.70 32.77 -9.53
N GLN A 319 -32.63 33.21 -8.87
CA GLN A 319 -32.50 34.35 -7.91
C GLN A 319 -33.02 34.03 -6.50
N GLN A 320 -32.19 34.37 -5.50
CA GLN A 320 -32.45 34.24 -4.06
C GLN A 320 -33.29 35.42 -3.52
N PRO A 321 -33.69 35.36 -2.24
CA PRO A 321 -33.40 36.50 -1.36
C PRO A 321 -32.51 36.12 -0.16
N ARG A 322 -31.93 37.16 0.47
CA ARG A 322 -30.92 37.10 1.54
C ARG A 322 -31.52 37.72 2.83
N PRO A 323 -31.34 37.13 4.03
CA PRO A 323 -31.78 37.76 5.28
C PRO A 323 -30.92 38.98 5.64
N THR A 324 -31.55 40.04 6.16
CA THR A 324 -30.92 41.18 6.83
C THR A 324 -30.86 40.97 8.34
N ALA A 325 -29.87 41.58 9.01
CA ALA A 325 -29.69 41.49 10.46
C ALA A 325 -30.37 42.66 11.21
N CYS A 326 -30.75 42.43 12.47
CA CYS A 326 -31.09 43.47 13.44
C CYS A 326 -30.25 43.32 14.71
N ARG A 327 -30.07 44.42 15.44
CA ARG A 327 -29.35 44.51 16.72
C ARG A 327 -30.32 44.79 17.88
N SER A 328 -30.04 44.17 19.02
CA SER A 328 -30.20 44.74 20.36
C SER A 328 -29.10 44.11 21.25
N SER A 329 -28.42 44.78 22.18
CA SER A 329 -28.68 46.04 22.92
C SER A 329 -29.72 45.91 24.04
N SER A 330 -29.35 45.10 25.04
CA SER A 330 -29.53 45.35 26.47
C SER A 330 -28.30 44.78 27.20
#